data_AF-A0AAU4R557-F1
#
_entry.id   AF-A0AAU4R557-F1
#
_cell.length_a   1.000
_cell.length_b   1.000
_cell.length_c   1.000
_cell.angle_alpha   90.00
_cell.angle_beta   90.00
_cell.angle_gamma   90.00
#
_symmetry.space_group_name_H-M   'P 1'
#
loop_
_entity.id
_entity.type
_entity.pdbx_description
1 polymer ?
#
loop_
_entity_poly.entity_id
_entity_poly.type
_entity_poly.pdbx_seq_one_letter_code
_entity_poly.pdbx_strand_id
1 'polypeptide(L)'
;MRWTSGRSALYEWHADIGAQFPECDQIVRRLLVRHQKRSHFFARASVFWFRLFGGLEVVMGVILPLLFIYPQTQNNVGLLATVSVLVAVFAALSAFWGWRENWGTYRAQNILLAEALATWELTLIEIISSNTPDQKKQALSKTKEVVVNLFAILNQEHETYFSAVQSPEDIVATINRRSAQRSARSEVP
;
A
#
# COMPACT_ATOMS: atom_id res chain seq x y z
N MET A 1 19.74 -9.61 28.67
CA MET A 1 18.58 -9.46 27.76
C MET A 1 19.07 -9.27 26.33
N ARG A 2 19.02 -10.33 25.51
CA ARG A 2 19.42 -10.27 24.08
C ARG A 2 18.18 -9.98 23.25
N TRP A 3 18.14 -8.81 22.63
CA TRP A 3 17.23 -8.53 21.52
C TRP A 3 17.72 -9.29 20.30
N THR A 4 17.11 -10.43 20.00
CA THR A 4 17.32 -11.14 18.73
C THR A 4 16.58 -10.40 17.63
N SER A 5 17.33 -9.65 16.83
CA SER A 5 16.86 -8.99 15.63
C SER A 5 16.57 -10.02 14.52
N GLY A 6 15.37 -9.92 13.94
CA GLY A 6 15.25 -9.83 12.49
C GLY A 6 15.19 -11.13 11.69
N ARG A 7 14.34 -12.09 12.08
CA ARG A 7 13.61 -12.90 11.10
C ARG A 7 12.16 -12.47 11.16
N SER A 8 11.59 -12.17 10.00
CA SER A 8 10.21 -11.73 9.79
C SER A 8 9.30 -12.35 10.84
N ALA A 9 8.79 -11.54 11.78
CA ALA A 9 7.85 -12.03 12.79
C ALA A 9 6.62 -12.52 12.02
N LEU A 10 6.59 -13.81 11.72
CA LEU A 10 5.37 -14.58 11.66
C LEU A 10 4.65 -14.24 12.95
N TYR A 11 3.38 -13.86 12.88
CA TYR A 11 2.58 -13.71 14.09
C TYR A 11 2.69 -15.03 14.88
N GLU A 12 3.43 -15.01 15.97
CA GLU A 12 3.54 -16.09 16.93
C GLU A 12 2.47 -15.80 17.98
N TRP A 13 1.28 -16.38 17.79
CA TRP A 13 0.24 -16.35 18.81
C TRP A 13 0.51 -17.38 19.90
N HIS A 14 -0.23 -17.27 21.00
CA HIS A 14 -0.09 -18.10 22.18
C HIS A 14 -0.03 -19.61 21.84
N ALA A 15 0.97 -20.31 22.38
CA ALA A 15 1.23 -21.73 22.07
C ALA A 15 0.04 -22.66 22.40
N ASP A 16 -0.76 -22.28 23.41
CA ASP A 16 -1.92 -23.03 23.86
C ASP A 16 -3.04 -23.10 22.80
N ILE A 17 -3.12 -22.10 21.91
CA ILE A 17 -4.11 -22.09 20.83
C ILE A 17 -3.81 -23.21 19.83
N GLY A 18 -2.54 -23.37 19.45
CA GLY A 18 -2.11 -24.45 18.55
C GLY A 18 -2.27 -25.83 19.18
N ALA A 19 -2.12 -25.94 20.51
CA ALA A 19 -2.29 -27.19 21.25
C ALA A 19 -3.77 -27.60 21.37
N GLN A 20 -4.68 -26.65 21.61
CA GLN A 20 -6.10 -26.95 21.85
C GLN A 20 -6.96 -26.92 20.58
N PHE A 21 -6.63 -26.07 19.60
CA PHE A 21 -7.41 -25.85 18.37
C PHE A 21 -6.52 -25.83 17.11
N PRO A 22 -5.91 -26.96 16.73
CA PRO A 22 -5.01 -27.02 15.57
C PRO A 22 -5.68 -26.70 14.23
N GLU A 23 -6.99 -26.93 14.11
CA GLU A 23 -7.75 -26.63 12.89
C GLU A 23 -7.91 -25.12 12.67
N CYS A 24 -8.22 -24.36 13.73
CA CYS A 24 -8.32 -22.90 13.66
C CYS A 24 -6.97 -22.27 13.33
N ASP A 25 -5.90 -22.77 13.97
CA ASP A 25 -4.51 -22.38 13.70
C ASP A 25 -4.17 -22.51 12.21
N GLN A 26 -4.39 -23.68 11.61
CA GLN A 26 -4.05 -23.93 10.21
C GLN A 26 -4.80 -23.02 9.23
N ILE A 27 -6.09 -22.77 9.47
CA ILE A 27 -6.91 -21.93 8.60
C ILE A 27 -6.37 -20.50 8.60
N VAL A 28 -6.14 -19.93 9.78
CA VAL A 28 -5.66 -18.56 9.94
C VAL A 28 -4.23 -18.42 9.40
N ARG A 29 -3.33 -19.36 9.68
CA ARG A 29 -1.97 -19.37 9.13
C ARG A 29 -1.95 -19.37 7.61
N ARG A 30 -2.80 -20.20 6.98
CA ARG A 30 -2.88 -20.29 5.52
C ARG A 30 -3.31 -18.96 4.89
N LEU A 31 -4.26 -18.26 5.50
CA LEU A 31 -4.72 -16.96 5.04
C LEU A 31 -3.65 -15.88 5.24
N LEU A 32 -3.03 -15.84 6.41
CA LEU A 32 -2.02 -14.84 6.77
C LEU A 32 -0.75 -14.97 5.92
N VAL A 33 -0.21 -16.18 5.72
CA VAL A 33 1.02 -16.40 4.95
C VAL A 33 0.88 -15.89 3.51
N ARG A 34 -0.30 -16.09 2.91
CA ARG A 34 -0.58 -15.65 1.54
C ARG A 34 -0.61 -14.13 1.43
N HIS A 35 -1.22 -13.44 2.40
CA HIS A 35 -1.29 -11.97 2.40
C HIS A 35 0.01 -11.30 2.83
N GLN A 36 0.70 -11.84 3.82
CA GLN A 36 1.91 -11.25 4.36
C GLN A 36 3.03 -11.18 3.32
N LYS A 37 3.25 -12.27 2.55
CA LYS A 37 4.27 -12.28 1.49
C LYS A 37 4.00 -11.23 0.41
N ARG A 38 2.73 -11.04 0.07
CA ARG A 38 2.26 -10.06 -0.91
C ARG A 38 2.44 -8.64 -0.39
N SER A 39 1.92 -8.34 0.80
CA SER A 39 1.98 -7.03 1.46
C SER A 39 3.43 -6.55 1.66
N HIS A 40 4.33 -7.40 2.16
CA HIS A 40 5.73 -7.00 2.35
C HIS A 40 6.48 -6.74 1.04
N PHE A 41 6.17 -7.51 0.00
CA PHE A 41 6.79 -7.30 -1.31
C PHE A 41 6.35 -5.95 -1.90
N PHE A 42 5.04 -5.67 -1.89
CA PHE A 42 4.52 -4.41 -2.41
C PHE A 42 4.92 -3.20 -1.55
N ALA A 43 4.94 -3.32 -0.23
CA ALA A 43 5.38 -2.24 0.65
C ALA A 43 6.87 -1.90 0.49
N ARG A 44 7.73 -2.88 0.22
CA ARG A 44 9.15 -2.62 -0.08
C ARG A 44 9.34 -2.07 -1.48
N ALA A 45 8.62 -2.62 -2.46
CA ALA A 45 8.67 -2.13 -3.83
C ALA A 45 8.23 -0.66 -3.90
N SER A 46 7.13 -0.28 -3.24
CA SER A 46 6.63 1.09 -3.25
C SER A 46 7.61 2.09 -2.62
N VAL A 47 8.27 1.73 -1.52
CA VAL A 47 9.32 2.57 -0.91
C VAL A 47 10.54 2.71 -1.82
N PHE A 48 10.94 1.63 -2.49
CA PHE A 48 12.05 1.66 -3.45
C PHE A 48 11.73 2.57 -4.64
N TRP A 49 10.56 2.40 -5.26
CA TRP A 49 10.10 3.24 -6.37
C TRP A 49 9.94 4.70 -5.97
N PHE A 50 9.38 4.97 -4.79
CA PHE A 50 9.27 6.34 -4.26
C PHE A 50 10.65 7.02 -4.15
N ARG A 51 11.65 6.32 -3.59
CA ARG A 51 13.02 6.86 -3.50
C ARG A 51 13.67 7.04 -4.86
N LEU A 52 13.43 6.11 -5.79
CA LEU A 52 14.03 6.14 -7.12
C LEU A 52 13.49 7.32 -7.93
N PHE A 53 12.17 7.52 -7.96
CA PHE A 53 11.55 8.63 -8.67
C PHE A 53 11.77 9.98 -8.00
N GLY A 54 11.66 10.06 -6.67
CA GLY A 54 11.96 11.31 -5.95
C GLY A 54 13.42 11.73 -6.11
N GLY A 55 14.35 10.78 -6.10
CA GLY A 55 15.77 11.03 -6.38
C GLY A 55 15.99 11.50 -7.82
N LEU A 56 15.35 10.86 -8.79
CA LEU A 56 15.43 11.25 -10.20
C LEU A 56 14.87 12.64 -10.46
N GLU A 57 13.76 13.01 -9.82
CA GLU A 57 13.15 14.34 -9.96
C GLU A 57 14.10 15.44 -9.46
N VAL A 58 14.73 15.23 -8.30
CA VAL A 58 15.74 16.16 -7.75
C VAL A 58 16.96 16.25 -8.66
N VAL A 59 17.47 15.11 -9.14
CA VAL A 59 18.61 15.08 -10.06
C VAL A 59 18.28 15.81 -11.36
N MET A 60 17.10 15.59 -11.94
CA MET A 60 16.67 16.28 -13.16
C MET A 60 16.47 17.78 -12.95
N GLY A 61 15.93 18.18 -11.80
CA GLY A 61 15.78 19.57 -11.40
C GLY A 61 17.11 20.30 -11.23
N VAL A 62 18.18 19.60 -10.80
CA VAL A 62 19.54 20.17 -10.68
C VAL A 62 20.27 20.16 -12.03
N ILE A 63 20.02 19.18 -12.89
CA ILE A 63 20.63 19.07 -14.23
C ILE A 63 20.13 20.20 -15.16
N LEU A 64 18.86 20.62 -15.03
CA LEU A 64 18.26 21.69 -15.85
C LEU A 64 19.04 23.03 -15.76
N PRO A 65 19.28 23.61 -14.57
CA PRO A 65 20.11 24.81 -14.43
C PRO A 65 21.55 24.59 -14.90
N LEU A 66 22.12 23.39 -14.66
CA LEU A 66 23.49 23.07 -15.05
C LEU A 66 23.67 23.05 -16.58
N LEU A 67 22.66 22.57 -17.32
CA LEU A 67 22.62 22.58 -18.78
C LEU A 67 22.53 23.98 -19.38
N PHE A 68 21.90 24.93 -18.68
CA PHE A 68 21.78 26.32 -19.10
C PHE A 68 23.09 27.12 -18.91
N ILE A 69 23.94 26.72 -17.95
CA ILE A 69 25.20 27.39 -17.64
C ILE A 69 26.31 27.04 -18.65
N TYR A 70 26.28 25.83 -19.23
CA TYR A 70 27.29 25.42 -20.21
C TYR A 70 26.96 25.95 -21.63
N PRO A 71 27.79 26.82 -22.22
CA PRO A 71 27.52 27.43 -23.52
C PRO A 71 27.56 26.42 -24.69
N GLN A 72 28.23 25.28 -24.52
CA GLN A 72 28.30 24.20 -25.51
C GLN A 72 27.00 23.39 -25.66
N THR A 73 26.11 23.44 -24.66
CA THR A 73 24.84 22.68 -24.66
C THR A 73 23.62 23.50 -25.07
N GLN A 74 23.73 24.83 -25.18
CA GLN A 74 22.60 25.70 -25.60
C GLN A 74 22.08 25.40 -27.02
N ASN A 75 22.96 24.95 -27.94
CA ASN A 75 22.54 24.60 -29.30
C ASN A 75 22.03 23.16 -29.44
N ASN A 76 22.17 22.31 -28.41
CA ASN A 76 21.70 20.93 -28.45
C ASN A 76 20.24 20.84 -27.99
N VAL A 77 19.34 21.34 -28.84
CA VAL A 77 17.88 21.33 -28.66
C VAL A 77 17.34 19.92 -28.35
N GLY A 78 17.97 18.87 -28.91
CA GLY A 78 17.61 17.48 -28.64
C GLY A 78 17.78 17.08 -27.17
N LEU A 79 18.86 17.53 -26.51
CA LEU A 79 19.10 17.23 -25.10
C LEU A 79 18.06 17.90 -24.20
N LEU A 80 17.76 19.18 -24.44
CA LEU A 80 16.70 19.88 -23.71
C LEU A 80 15.34 19.20 -23.89
N ALA A 81 14.97 18.84 -25.13
CA ALA A 81 13.71 18.15 -25.40
C ALA A 81 13.63 16.80 -24.68
N THR A 82 14.70 16.00 -24.70
CA THR A 82 14.73 14.70 -23.99
C THR A 82 14.60 14.86 -22.48
N VAL A 83 15.25 15.87 -21.88
CA VAL A 83 15.16 16.17 -20.45
C VAL A 83 13.74 16.60 -20.07
N SER A 84 13.13 17.50 -20.85
CA SER A 84 11.75 17.93 -20.61
C SER A 84 10.74 16.79 -20.76
N VAL A 85 10.90 15.93 -21.77
CA VAL A 85 10.05 14.73 -21.94
C VAL A 85 10.24 13.77 -20.77
N LEU A 86 11.47 13.52 -20.33
CA LEU A 86 11.74 12.68 -19.17
C LEU A 86 11.10 13.23 -17.89
N VAL A 87 11.21 14.54 -17.64
CA VAL A 87 10.54 15.19 -16.50
C VAL A 87 9.02 15.01 -16.60
N ALA A 88 8.42 15.21 -17.77
CA ALA A 88 6.99 15.02 -17.96
C ALA A 88 6.56 13.57 -17.77
N VAL A 89 7.34 12.61 -18.27
CA VAL A 89 7.10 11.16 -18.06
C VAL A 89 7.21 10.82 -16.58
N PHE A 90 8.20 11.31 -15.86
CA PHE A 90 8.33 11.06 -14.41
C PHE A 90 7.23 11.72 -13.59
N ALA A 91 6.83 12.94 -13.94
CA ALA A 91 5.71 13.62 -13.30
C ALA A 91 4.37 12.91 -13.57
N ALA A 92 4.17 12.41 -14.79
CA ALA A 92 3.00 11.60 -15.13
C ALA A 92 3.03 10.28 -14.37
N LEU A 93 4.17 9.60 -14.30
CA LEU A 93 4.31 8.33 -13.61
C LEU A 93 4.15 8.46 -12.08
N SER A 94 4.65 9.55 -11.49
CA SER A 94 4.49 9.84 -10.07
C SER A 94 3.02 10.16 -9.72
N ALA A 95 2.33 10.90 -10.59
CA ALA A 95 0.90 11.17 -10.45
C ALA A 95 0.04 9.92 -10.64
N PHE A 96 0.37 9.08 -11.63
CA PHE A 96 -0.43 7.91 -11.97
C PHE A 96 -0.37 6.82 -10.90
N TRP A 97 0.79 6.65 -10.26
CA TRP A 97 0.97 5.53 -9.34
C TRP A 97 0.62 5.83 -7.89
N GLY A 98 0.41 7.11 -7.53
CA GLY A 98 -0.04 7.51 -6.19
C GLY A 98 0.75 6.82 -5.08
N TRP A 99 2.07 6.67 -5.24
CA TRP A 99 2.89 5.75 -4.43
C TRP A 99 2.78 6.00 -2.92
N ARG A 100 2.57 7.26 -2.53
CA ARG A 100 2.38 7.66 -1.13
C ARG A 100 1.05 7.18 -0.57
N GLU A 101 -0.04 7.34 -1.33
CA GLU A 101 -1.37 6.86 -0.98
C GLU A 101 -1.35 5.34 -0.85
N ASN A 102 -0.79 4.64 -1.84
CA ASN A 102 -0.69 3.17 -1.83
C ASN A 102 0.11 2.65 -0.63
N TRP A 103 1.25 3.28 -0.30
CA TRP A 103 2.01 2.89 0.90
C TRP A 103 1.22 3.11 2.20
N GLY A 104 0.53 4.24 2.33
CA GLY A 104 -0.32 4.54 3.48
C GLY A 104 -1.44 3.51 3.65
N THR A 105 -2.12 3.16 2.55
CA THR A 105 -3.17 2.14 2.52
C THR A 105 -2.66 0.77 2.95
N TYR A 106 -1.53 0.30 2.41
CA TYR A 106 -0.93 -0.97 2.84
C TYR A 106 -0.52 -0.96 4.32
N ARG A 107 -0.07 0.19 4.85
CA ARG A 107 0.29 0.33 6.26
C ARG A 107 -0.94 0.29 7.16
N ALA A 108 -2.00 1.01 6.82
CA ALA A 108 -3.25 1.02 7.56
C ALA A 108 -3.90 -0.37 7.58
N GLN A 109 -3.88 -1.07 6.45
CA GLN A 109 -4.39 -2.45 6.35
C GLN A 109 -3.62 -3.43 7.23
N ASN A 110 -2.29 -3.33 7.28
CA ASN A 110 -1.49 -4.18 8.17
C ASN A 110 -1.86 -3.95 9.65
N ILE A 111 -2.28 -2.75 10.03
CA ILE A 111 -2.76 -2.44 11.39
C ILE A 111 -4.13 -3.09 11.62
N LEU A 112 -5.07 -2.95 10.68
CA LEU A 112 -6.40 -3.58 10.79
C LEU A 112 -6.31 -5.12 10.83
N LEU A 113 -5.41 -5.71 10.06
CA LEU A 113 -5.11 -7.15 10.10
C LEU A 113 -4.54 -7.57 11.47
N ALA A 114 -3.64 -6.76 12.04
CA ALA A 114 -3.08 -7.00 13.36
C ALA A 114 -4.16 -6.96 14.45
N GLU A 115 -5.05 -5.97 14.38
CA GLU A 115 -6.15 -5.78 15.31
C GLU A 115 -7.16 -6.93 15.26
N ALA A 116 -7.57 -7.34 14.06
CA ALA A 116 -8.47 -8.47 13.88
C ALA A 116 -7.87 -9.77 14.43
N LEU A 117 -6.56 -9.97 14.25
CA LEU A 117 -5.85 -11.15 14.75
C LEU A 117 -5.68 -11.13 16.28
N ALA A 118 -5.35 -9.97 16.86
CA ALA A 118 -5.25 -9.81 18.31
C ALA A 118 -6.60 -10.05 19.00
N THR A 119 -7.69 -9.57 18.38
CA THR A 119 -9.06 -9.80 18.87
C THR A 119 -9.41 -11.28 18.84
N TRP A 120 -9.06 -11.99 17.76
CA TRP A 120 -9.24 -13.43 17.63
C TRP A 120 -8.45 -14.20 18.69
N GLU A 121 -7.19 -13.85 18.91
CA GLU A 121 -6.33 -14.47 19.92
C GLU A 121 -6.91 -14.29 21.33
N LEU A 122 -7.31 -13.07 21.69
CA LEU A 122 -7.96 -12.79 22.98
C LEU A 122 -9.24 -13.61 23.16
N THR A 123 -10.07 -13.69 22.12
CA THR A 123 -11.32 -14.46 22.16
C THR A 123 -11.05 -15.95 22.37
N LEU A 124 -10.02 -16.50 21.73
CA LEU A 124 -9.66 -17.91 21.91
C LEU A 124 -9.11 -18.17 23.31
N ILE A 125 -8.26 -17.28 23.84
CA ILE A 125 -7.75 -17.41 25.22
C ILE A 125 -8.90 -17.36 26.23
N GLU A 126 -9.90 -16.51 26.01
CA GLU A 126 -11.10 -16.44 26.84
C GLU A 126 -11.90 -17.76 26.78
N ILE A 127 -12.09 -18.32 25.58
CA ILE A 127 -12.76 -19.61 25.39
C ILE A 127 -11.99 -20.72 26.11
N ILE A 128 -10.66 -20.77 25.98
CA ILE A 128 -9.80 -21.73 26.68
C ILE A 128 -10.00 -21.61 28.20
N SER A 129 -9.99 -20.38 28.72
CA SER A 129 -10.11 -20.09 30.15
C SER A 129 -11.51 -20.42 30.71
N SER A 130 -12.56 -20.36 29.87
CA SER A 130 -13.95 -20.61 30.29
C SER A 130 -14.29 -22.07 30.61
N ASN A 131 -13.45 -23.03 30.20
CA ASN A 131 -13.62 -24.47 30.43
C ASN A 131 -15.02 -25.04 30.11
N THR A 132 -15.66 -24.55 29.04
CA THR A 132 -17.01 -24.96 28.65
C THR A 132 -17.03 -26.24 27.79
N PRO A 133 -18.07 -27.09 27.89
CA PRO A 133 -18.12 -28.36 27.13
C PRO A 133 -18.21 -28.18 25.60
N ASP A 134 -18.60 -27.00 25.12
CA ASP A 134 -18.74 -26.66 23.70
C ASP A 134 -17.62 -25.73 23.17
N GLN A 135 -16.50 -25.62 23.89
CA GLN A 135 -15.34 -24.78 23.53
C GLN A 135 -14.92 -24.87 22.07
N LYS A 136 -14.85 -26.09 21.51
CA LYS A 136 -14.44 -26.31 20.10
C LYS A 136 -15.41 -25.68 19.11
N LYS A 137 -16.71 -25.78 19.34
CA LYS A 137 -17.73 -25.18 18.45
C LYS A 137 -17.70 -23.66 18.56
N GLN A 138 -17.53 -23.13 19.77
CA GLN A 138 -17.42 -21.69 19.98
C GLN A 138 -16.16 -21.11 19.32
N ALA A 139 -15.02 -21.80 19.47
CA ALA A 139 -13.76 -21.43 18.82
C ALA A 139 -13.87 -21.42 17.30
N LEU A 140 -14.52 -22.43 16.71
CA LEU A 140 -14.77 -22.49 15.26
C LEU A 140 -15.71 -21.38 14.79
N SER A 141 -16.80 -21.11 15.53
CA SER A 141 -17.75 -20.05 15.20
C SER A 141 -17.06 -18.68 15.21
N LYS A 142 -16.26 -18.40 16.25
CA LYS A 142 -15.48 -17.16 16.35
C LYS A 142 -14.38 -17.04 15.33
N THR A 143 -13.72 -18.15 15.00
CA THR A 143 -12.74 -18.17 13.90
C THR A 143 -13.42 -17.89 12.56
N LYS A 144 -14.62 -18.41 12.31
CA LYS A 144 -15.40 -18.11 11.10
C LYS A 144 -15.74 -16.62 11.00
N GLU A 145 -16.19 -16.00 12.09
CA GLU A 145 -16.50 -14.57 12.16
C GLU A 145 -15.27 -13.71 11.81
N VAL A 146 -14.12 -14.05 12.41
CA VAL A 146 -12.84 -13.37 12.14
C VAL A 146 -12.39 -13.57 10.70
N VAL A 147 -12.53 -14.77 10.14
CA VAL A 147 -12.19 -15.05 8.73
C VAL A 147 -13.06 -14.23 7.78
N VAL A 148 -14.34 -14.06 8.06
CA VAL A 148 -15.23 -13.20 7.25
C VAL A 148 -14.78 -11.75 7.32
N ASN A 149 -14.45 -11.24 8.51
CA ASN A 149 -13.94 -9.88 8.67
C ASN A 149 -12.59 -9.68 7.95
N LEU A 150 -11.70 -10.67 8.04
CA LEU A 150 -10.45 -10.69 7.27
C LEU A 150 -10.72 -10.59 5.78
N PHE A 151 -11.62 -11.41 5.22
CA PHE A 151 -11.98 -11.34 3.80
C PHE A 151 -12.60 -10.00 3.42
N ALA A 152 -13.38 -9.36 4.30
CA ALA A 152 -13.93 -8.03 4.03
C ALA A 152 -12.83 -6.97 3.92
N ILE A 153 -11.87 -6.96 4.85
CA ILE A 153 -10.70 -6.06 4.82
C ILE A 153 -9.90 -6.26 3.53
N LEU A 154 -9.76 -7.52 3.09
CA LEU A 154 -9.04 -7.88 1.88
C LEU A 154 -9.80 -7.53 0.59
N ASN A 155 -11.13 -7.64 0.57
CA ASN A 155 -11.92 -7.20 -0.58
C ASN A 155 -11.92 -5.68 -0.71
N GLN A 156 -11.91 -4.96 0.42
CA GLN A 156 -11.76 -3.51 0.43
C GLN A 156 -10.41 -3.07 -0.18
N GLU A 157 -9.36 -3.91 -0.11
CA GLU A 157 -8.09 -3.71 -0.84
C GLU A 157 -8.31 -3.62 -2.35
N HIS A 158 -9.10 -4.53 -2.91
CA HIS A 158 -9.37 -4.55 -4.34
C HIS A 158 -10.19 -3.33 -4.77
N GLU A 159 -11.25 -2.98 -4.06
CA GLU A 159 -12.05 -1.79 -4.37
C GLU A 159 -11.24 -0.50 -4.25
N THR A 160 -10.43 -0.36 -3.20
CA THR A 160 -9.58 0.83 -3.03
C THR A 160 -8.57 0.93 -4.16
N TYR A 161 -7.94 -0.19 -4.55
CA TYR A 161 -7.00 -0.23 -5.67
C TYR A 161 -7.66 0.17 -7.00
N PHE A 162 -8.87 -0.32 -7.28
CA PHE A 162 -9.60 0.05 -8.49
C PHE A 162 -10.10 1.50 -8.47
N SER A 163 -10.51 2.02 -7.30
CA SER A 163 -10.92 3.43 -7.15
C SER A 163 -9.75 4.41 -7.29
N ALA A 164 -8.53 3.98 -6.96
CA ALA A 164 -7.33 4.79 -7.09
C ALA A 164 -6.87 4.91 -8.56
N VAL A 165 -7.27 4.00 -9.43
CA VAL A 165 -7.10 4.14 -10.87
C VAL A 165 -8.15 5.14 -11.35
N GLN A 166 -7.76 6.41 -11.47
CA GLN A 166 -8.62 7.43 -12.07
C GLN A 166 -9.12 6.94 -13.43
N SER A 167 -10.44 6.95 -13.61
CA SER A 167 -11.03 6.59 -14.88
C SER A 167 -10.52 7.56 -15.97
N PRO A 168 -10.29 7.10 -17.22
CA PRO A 168 -9.92 8.00 -18.31
C PRO A 168 -10.90 9.17 -18.48
N GLU A 169 -12.17 8.93 -18.14
CA GLU A 169 -13.24 9.91 -18.20
C GLU A 169 -13.07 11.02 -17.16
N ASP A 170 -12.67 10.70 -15.92
CA ASP A 170 -12.40 11.69 -14.88
C ASP A 170 -11.20 12.57 -15.22
N ILE A 171 -10.16 11.98 -15.84
CA ILE A 171 -8.98 12.73 -16.31
C ILE A 171 -9.39 13.73 -17.40
N VAL A 172 -10.18 13.28 -18.39
CA VAL A 172 -10.69 14.15 -19.46
C VAL A 172 -11.60 15.25 -18.90
N ALA A 173 -12.48 14.93 -17.94
CA ALA A 173 -13.33 15.91 -17.28
C ALA A 173 -12.51 16.96 -16.51
N THR A 174 -11.45 16.54 -15.82
CA THR A 174 -10.56 17.45 -15.07
C THR A 174 -9.77 18.36 -16.00
N ILE A 175 -9.28 17.84 -17.14
CA ILE A 175 -8.60 18.62 -18.17
C ILE A 175 -9.55 19.67 -18.78
N ASN A 176 -10.78 19.26 -19.13
CA ASN A 176 -11.79 20.17 -19.68
C ASN A 176 -12.20 21.27 -18.69
N ARG A 177 -12.24 20.96 -17.39
CA ARG A 177 -12.54 21.95 -16.35
C ARG A 177 -11.42 22.98 -16.20
N ARG A 178 -10.16 22.54 -16.27
CA ARG A 178 -8.98 23.42 -16.22
C ARG A 178 -8.87 24.30 -17.47
N SER A 179 -9.16 23.79 -18.66
CA SER A 179 -9.16 24.59 -19.89
C SER A 179 -10.26 25.65 -19.84
N ALA A 180 -11.48 25.31 -19.40
CA ALA A 180 -12.57 26.27 -19.22
C ALA A 180 -12.23 27.39 -18.22
N GLN A 181 -11.62 27.07 -17.08
CA GLN A 181 -11.15 28.08 -16.12
C GLN A 181 -10.03 28.97 -16.66
N ARG A 182 -9.17 28.45 -17.53
CA ARG A 182 -8.08 29.23 -18.14
C ARG A 182 -8.64 30.26 -19.14
N SER A 183 -9.64 29.86 -19.94
CA SER A 183 -10.33 30.75 -20.87
C SER A 183 -11.11 31.86 -20.14
N ALA A 184 -11.76 31.54 -19.03
CA ALA A 184 -12.47 32.53 -18.21
C ALA A 184 -11.54 33.56 -17.55
N ARG A 185 -10.25 33.20 -17.34
CA ARG A 185 -9.25 34.10 -16.72
C ARG A 185 -8.58 35.02 -17.74
N SER A 186 -8.63 34.71 -19.03
CA SER A 186 -8.13 35.55 -20.13
C SER A 186 -9.13 36.60 -20.63
N GLU A 187 -10.39 36.54 -20.19
CA GLU A 187 -11.44 37.51 -20.53
C GLU A 187 -11.64 38.62 -19.49
N VAL A 188 -10.83 38.64 -18.42
CA VAL A 188 -10.83 39.75 -17.46
C VAL A 188 -9.68 40.70 -17.83
N PRO A 189 -9.97 41.90 -18.38
CA PRO A 189 -8.98 42.90 -18.78
C PRO A 189 -8.25 43.55 -17.60
#